data_AF-A0A7Y4P9F1-F1
#
_entry.id   AF-A0A7Y4P9F1-F1
#
_cell.length_a   1.000
_cell.length_b   1.000
_cell.length_c   1.000
_cell.angle_alpha   90.00
_cell.angle_beta   90.00
_cell.angle_gamma   90.00
#
_symmetry.space_group_name_H-M   'P 1'
#
loop_
_entity.id
_entity.type
_entity.pdbx_description
1 polymer ?
#
loop_
_entity_poly.entity_id
_entity_poly.type
_entity_poly.pdbx_seq_one_letter_code
_entity_poly.pdbx_strand_id
1 'polypeptide(L)'
;MTSRFQCEDTIAEFISDLRAFATGSYLQKDELEWWEPPFEVSAVAKIDALLQDFAQSLIPMAQRSSDRSEDQTSSLAHLDFVARVGVLFSAIDAINHSYGYAVIEAEEYADLQRIIEKAAEEIGLSSEEIADLPAYEEAIALEDEN
;
A
#
# COMPACT_ATOMS: atom_id res chain seq x y z
N MET A 1 -22.75 -8.59 5.27
CA MET A 1 -21.94 -7.54 5.89
C MET A 1 -20.51 -7.82 5.48
N THR A 2 -19.98 -7.06 4.53
CA THR A 2 -18.57 -7.14 4.16
C THR A 2 -17.80 -6.56 5.34
N SER A 3 -16.98 -7.36 6.03
CA SER A 3 -16.08 -6.82 7.05
C SER A 3 -15.14 -5.84 6.36
N ARG A 4 -15.13 -4.60 6.83
CA ARG A 4 -14.27 -3.52 6.34
C ARG A 4 -12.98 -3.54 7.15
N PHE A 5 -11.83 -3.57 6.49
CA PHE A 5 -10.56 -3.44 7.19
C PHE A 5 -10.35 -1.99 7.64
N GLN A 6 -9.69 -1.77 8.78
CA GLN A 6 -9.26 -0.44 9.23
C GLN A 6 -8.14 0.13 8.36
N CYS A 7 -7.33 -0.72 7.72
CA CYS A 7 -6.32 -0.31 6.76
C CYS A 7 -6.93 0.42 5.56
N GLU A 8 -8.21 0.18 5.23
CA GLU A 8 -8.95 0.93 4.22
C GLU A 8 -9.09 2.43 4.56
N ASP A 9 -9.16 2.79 5.84
CA ASP A 9 -9.17 4.21 6.24
C ASP A 9 -7.80 4.85 5.99
N THR A 10 -6.72 4.12 6.24
CA THR A 10 -5.35 4.58 5.95
C THR A 10 -5.08 4.65 4.45
N ILE A 11 -5.61 3.71 3.67
CA ILE A 11 -5.59 3.77 2.20
C ILE A 11 -6.33 5.02 1.73
N ALA A 12 -7.52 5.31 2.29
CA ALA A 12 -8.30 6.48 1.89
C ALA A 12 -7.58 7.81 2.18
N GLU A 13 -6.90 7.90 3.33
CA GLU A 13 -6.05 9.05 3.70
C GLU A 13 -4.90 9.22 2.71
N PHE A 14 -4.13 8.16 2.46
CA PHE A 14 -3.02 8.16 1.52
C PHE A 14 -3.43 8.56 0.09
N ILE A 15 -4.53 7.99 -0.40
CA ILE A 15 -5.09 8.32 -1.73
C ILE A 15 -5.61 9.76 -1.79
N SER A 16 -6.11 10.29 -0.68
CA SER A 16 -6.52 11.70 -0.59
C SER A 16 -5.32 12.63 -0.76
N ASP A 17 -4.20 12.32 -0.12
CA ASP A 17 -2.98 13.13 -0.20
C ASP A 17 -2.36 13.09 -1.61
N LEU A 18 -2.24 11.90 -2.21
CA LEU A 18 -1.81 11.75 -3.60
C LEU A 18 -2.72 12.52 -4.58
N ARG A 19 -4.04 12.53 -4.33
CA ARG A 19 -4.98 13.30 -5.14
C ARG A 19 -4.78 14.80 -4.95
N ALA A 20 -4.50 15.25 -3.74
CA ALA A 20 -4.20 16.65 -3.48
C ALA A 20 -2.95 17.09 -4.26
N PHE A 21 -1.90 16.26 -4.31
CA PHE A 21 -0.71 16.48 -5.13
C PHE A 21 -1.00 16.47 -6.62
N ALA A 22 -1.76 15.50 -7.13
CA ALA A 22 -2.10 15.42 -8.56
C ALA A 22 -3.01 16.57 -9.04
N THR A 23 -3.77 17.21 -8.15
CA THR A 23 -4.74 18.25 -8.52
C THR A 23 -4.34 19.65 -8.06
N GLY A 24 -3.33 19.77 -7.20
CA GLY A 24 -2.94 21.05 -6.62
C GLY A 24 -4.02 21.61 -5.70
N SER A 25 -4.88 20.79 -5.11
CA SER A 25 -6.04 21.27 -4.32
C SER A 25 -5.64 22.04 -3.05
N TYR A 26 -4.38 21.93 -2.64
CA TYR A 26 -3.78 22.68 -1.54
C TYR A 26 -3.29 24.08 -1.95
N LEU A 27 -3.25 24.38 -3.26
CA LEU A 27 -2.79 25.64 -3.81
C LEU A 27 -3.91 26.68 -3.88
N GLN A 28 -3.53 27.95 -3.81
CA GLN A 28 -4.42 29.06 -4.14
C GLN A 28 -4.65 29.14 -5.64
N LYS A 29 -5.75 29.78 -6.05
CA LYS A 29 -6.12 29.91 -7.47
C LYS A 29 -5.02 30.55 -8.33
N ASP A 30 -4.34 31.55 -7.79
CA ASP A 30 -3.29 32.28 -8.50
C ASP A 30 -1.98 31.46 -8.60
N GLU A 31 -1.77 30.51 -7.69
CA GLU A 31 -0.65 29.56 -7.74
C GLU A 31 -0.92 28.46 -8.78
N LEU A 32 -2.19 28.04 -8.92
CA LEU A 32 -2.61 27.03 -9.88
C LEU A 32 -2.42 27.45 -11.34
N GLU A 33 -2.41 28.75 -11.64
CA GLU A 33 -2.29 29.28 -13.01
C GLU A 33 -0.96 28.90 -13.68
N TRP A 34 0.11 28.76 -12.90
CA TRP A 34 1.47 28.48 -13.38
C TRP A 34 2.01 27.14 -12.89
N TRP A 35 1.15 26.35 -12.25
CA TRP A 35 1.51 25.07 -11.66
C TRP A 35 1.26 23.94 -12.66
N GLU A 36 2.25 23.06 -12.77
CA GLU A 36 2.12 21.81 -13.50
C GLU A 36 2.08 20.66 -12.49
N PRO A 37 1.13 19.72 -12.63
CA PRO A 37 1.06 18.59 -11.71
C PRO A 37 2.30 17.70 -11.83
N PRO A 38 2.78 17.14 -10.72
CA PRO A 38 3.92 16.22 -10.75
C PRO A 38 3.59 14.93 -11.51
N PHE A 39 2.32 14.51 -11.48
CA PHE A 39 1.81 13.35 -12.20
C PHE A 39 0.31 13.50 -12.48
N GLU A 40 -0.18 12.72 -13.45
CA GLU A 40 -1.59 12.71 -13.83
C GLU A 40 -2.48 12.10 -12.73
N VAL A 41 -3.68 12.66 -12.54
CA VAL A 41 -4.68 12.13 -11.58
C VAL A 41 -5.05 10.65 -11.85
N SER A 42 -4.87 10.19 -13.09
CA SER A 42 -5.05 8.78 -13.45
C SER A 42 -4.08 7.83 -12.72
N ALA A 43 -2.89 8.30 -12.33
CA ALA A 43 -1.96 7.52 -11.53
C ALA A 43 -2.56 7.18 -10.17
N VAL A 44 -3.15 8.17 -9.50
CA VAL A 44 -3.80 8.01 -8.19
C VAL A 44 -4.90 6.96 -8.23
N ALA A 45 -5.74 6.98 -9.28
CA ALA A 45 -6.81 6.01 -9.44
C ALA A 45 -6.29 4.57 -9.62
N LYS A 46 -5.11 4.39 -10.24
CA LYS A 46 -4.49 3.07 -10.40
C LYS A 46 -3.88 2.57 -9.09
N ILE A 47 -3.22 3.44 -8.33
CA ILE A 47 -2.67 3.09 -7.01
C ILE A 47 -3.80 2.73 -6.04
N ASP A 48 -4.89 3.51 -6.02
CA ASP A 48 -6.09 3.20 -5.22
C ASP A 48 -6.62 1.80 -5.54
N ALA A 49 -6.83 1.49 -6.83
CA ALA A 49 -7.30 0.18 -7.24
C ALA A 49 -6.40 -0.97 -6.74
N LEU A 50 -5.07 -0.83 -6.81
CA LEU A 50 -4.15 -1.84 -6.29
C LEU A 50 -4.27 -2.03 -4.77
N LEU A 51 -4.37 -0.94 -4.02
CA LEU A 51 -4.49 -0.98 -2.56
C LEU A 51 -5.84 -1.58 -2.12
N GLN A 52 -6.93 -1.24 -2.82
CA GLN A 52 -8.25 -1.84 -2.56
C GLN A 52 -8.26 -3.33 -2.91
N ASP A 53 -7.67 -3.72 -4.04
CA ASP A 53 -7.56 -5.13 -4.43
C ASP A 53 -6.71 -5.91 -3.43
N PHE A 54 -5.61 -5.31 -2.94
CA PHE A 54 -4.80 -5.87 -1.86
C PHE A 54 -5.65 -6.09 -0.59
N ALA A 55 -6.32 -5.07 -0.08
CA ALA A 55 -7.17 -5.18 1.12
C ALA A 55 -8.27 -6.24 0.95
N GLN A 56 -8.94 -6.26 -0.20
CA GLN A 56 -9.94 -7.27 -0.54
C GLN A 56 -9.35 -8.69 -0.57
N SER A 57 -8.09 -8.82 -1.02
CA SER A 57 -7.39 -10.10 -1.05
C SER A 57 -7.09 -10.67 0.35
N LEU A 58 -7.09 -9.84 1.39
CA LEU A 58 -6.83 -10.22 2.78
C LEU A 58 -8.06 -10.75 3.51
N ILE A 59 -9.28 -10.47 3.04
CA ILE A 59 -10.53 -10.92 3.68
C ILE A 59 -10.53 -12.44 3.96
N PRO A 60 -10.15 -13.31 3.00
CA PRO A 60 -10.12 -14.75 3.24
C PRO A 60 -9.03 -15.17 4.25
N MET A 61 -7.97 -14.37 4.43
CA MET A 61 -6.91 -14.65 5.40
C MET A 61 -7.40 -14.37 6.83
N ALA A 62 -8.02 -13.21 7.05
CA ALA A 62 -8.60 -12.83 8.35
C ALA A 62 -9.70 -13.80 8.80
N GLN A 63 -10.51 -14.31 7.88
CA GLN A 63 -11.54 -15.32 8.20
C GLN A 63 -10.94 -16.66 8.64
N ARG A 64 -9.75 -17.01 8.17
CA ARG A 64 -9.09 -18.26 8.55
C ARG A 64 -8.33 -18.12 9.88
N SER A 65 -7.93 -16.92 10.30
CA SER A 65 -7.23 -16.75 11.58
C SER A 65 -8.18 -16.90 12.78
N SER A 66 -9.46 -16.54 12.65
CA SER A 66 -10.47 -16.70 13.72
C SER A 66 -10.83 -18.15 14.09
N ASP A 67 -10.48 -19.14 13.27
CA ASP A 67 -10.91 -20.54 13.40
C ASP A 67 -9.79 -21.53 13.82
N ARG A 68 -8.56 -21.09 14.11
CA ARG A 68 -7.38 -22.00 14.16
C ARG A 68 -6.54 -21.96 15.45
N SER A 69 -5.95 -23.10 15.81
CA SER A 69 -5.01 -23.28 16.94
C SER A 69 -3.59 -22.81 16.61
N GLU A 70 -2.90 -22.25 17.60
CA GLU A 70 -1.78 -21.29 17.49
C GLU A 70 -0.44 -21.79 16.91
N ASP A 71 -0.13 -23.09 16.89
CA ASP A 71 1.29 -23.53 16.97
C ASP A 71 1.97 -24.00 15.65
N GLN A 72 1.29 -23.96 14.50
CA GLN A 72 1.86 -24.46 13.22
C GLN A 72 1.46 -23.68 11.97
N THR A 73 0.67 -22.61 12.13
CA THR A 73 0.00 -21.92 11.01
C THR A 73 0.40 -20.44 10.87
N SER A 74 1.00 -19.84 11.89
CA SER A 74 1.42 -18.42 11.86
C SER A 74 2.43 -18.15 10.75
N SER A 75 3.44 -19.02 10.59
CA SER A 75 4.43 -18.89 9.51
C SER A 75 3.83 -18.98 8.11
N LEU A 76 2.75 -19.74 7.89
CA LEU A 76 2.11 -19.81 6.57
C LEU A 76 1.26 -18.57 6.27
N ALA A 77 0.61 -17.99 7.29
CA ALA A 77 -0.13 -16.74 7.13
C ALA A 77 0.83 -15.57 6.85
N HIS A 78 1.94 -15.51 7.59
CA HIS A 78 3.01 -14.54 7.34
C HIS A 78 3.58 -14.67 5.93
N LEU A 79 3.94 -15.88 5.47
CA LEU A 79 4.46 -16.08 4.10
C LEU A 79 3.43 -15.71 3.01
N ASP A 80 2.15 -16.05 3.17
CA ASP A 80 1.08 -15.65 2.22
C ASP A 80 0.91 -14.12 2.21
N PHE A 81 1.03 -13.47 3.37
CA PHE A 81 0.96 -12.02 3.46
C PHE A 81 2.16 -11.35 2.78
N VAL A 82 3.39 -11.78 3.09
CA VAL A 82 4.63 -11.28 2.46
C VAL A 82 4.58 -11.45 0.94
N ALA A 83 4.09 -12.59 0.44
CA ALA A 83 3.94 -12.80 -1.01
C ALA A 83 2.96 -11.80 -1.65
N ARG A 84 1.86 -11.45 -0.97
CA ARG A 84 0.90 -10.45 -1.45
C ARG A 84 1.45 -9.05 -1.41
N VAL A 85 2.23 -8.70 -0.38
CA VAL A 85 2.94 -7.43 -0.28
C VAL A 85 3.94 -7.30 -1.44
N GLY A 86 4.71 -8.35 -1.74
CA GLY A 86 5.62 -8.35 -2.90
C GLY A 86 4.89 -8.10 -4.22
N VAL A 87 3.78 -8.80 -4.48
CA VAL A 87 2.96 -8.57 -5.68
C VAL A 87 2.42 -7.14 -5.75
N LEU A 88 1.98 -6.59 -4.62
CA LEU A 88 1.52 -5.20 -4.54
C LEU A 88 2.65 -4.22 -4.86
N PHE A 89 3.83 -4.41 -4.26
CA PHE A 89 4.98 -3.52 -4.46
C PHE A 89 5.46 -3.52 -5.91
N SER A 90 5.64 -4.68 -6.54
CA SER A 90 6.02 -4.73 -7.97
C SER A 90 4.94 -4.09 -8.86
N ALA A 91 3.66 -4.19 -8.50
CA ALA A 91 2.58 -3.54 -9.26
C ALA A 91 2.55 -2.02 -9.08
N ILE A 92 2.79 -1.53 -7.86
CA ILE A 92 2.94 -0.10 -7.56
C ILE A 92 4.16 0.45 -8.31
N ASP A 93 5.29 -0.24 -8.27
CA ASP A 93 6.52 0.19 -8.93
C ASP A 93 6.35 0.29 -10.45
N ALA A 94 5.73 -0.71 -11.08
CA ALA A 94 5.44 -0.69 -12.51
C ALA A 94 4.56 0.52 -12.91
N ILE A 95 3.59 0.91 -12.07
CA ILE A 95 2.82 2.14 -12.28
C ILE A 95 3.72 3.35 -12.08
N ASN A 96 4.43 3.43 -10.97
CA ASN A 96 5.26 4.58 -10.62
C ASN A 96 6.32 4.87 -11.69
N HIS A 97 7.00 3.83 -12.19
CA HIS A 97 7.92 3.90 -13.31
C HIS A 97 7.26 4.47 -14.58
N SER A 98 6.01 4.11 -14.89
CA SER A 98 5.28 4.66 -16.04
C SER A 98 4.98 6.16 -15.94
N TYR A 99 5.10 6.73 -14.73
CA TYR A 99 4.99 8.16 -14.43
C TYR A 99 6.34 8.77 -14.01
N GLY A 100 7.47 8.12 -14.34
CA GLY A 100 8.80 8.66 -14.07
C GLY A 100 9.17 8.71 -12.59
N TYR A 101 8.61 7.80 -11.78
CA TYR A 101 8.81 7.73 -10.33
C TYR A 101 8.33 8.96 -9.54
N ALA A 102 7.40 9.73 -10.11
CA ALA A 102 6.87 10.94 -9.47
C ALA A 102 5.67 10.67 -8.53
N VAL A 103 5.10 9.46 -8.52
CA VAL A 103 3.86 9.16 -7.77
C VAL A 103 4.16 8.68 -6.36
N ILE A 104 5.16 7.82 -6.22
CA ILE A 104 5.64 7.30 -4.94
C ILE A 104 7.12 7.67 -4.83
N GLU A 105 7.42 8.63 -3.97
CA GLU A 105 8.77 9.09 -3.64
C GLU A 105 9.11 8.67 -2.19
N ALA A 106 10.29 9.07 -1.72
CA ALA A 106 10.77 8.70 -0.39
C ALA A 106 9.81 9.13 0.74
N GLU A 107 9.07 10.21 0.51
CA GLU A 107 8.04 10.76 1.38
C GLU A 107 6.86 9.79 1.57
N GLU A 108 6.41 9.13 0.50
CA GLU A 108 5.24 8.23 0.52
C GLU A 108 5.57 6.83 1.08
N TYR A 109 6.86 6.44 1.16
CA TYR A 109 7.25 5.10 1.62
C TYR A 109 6.75 4.79 3.04
N ALA A 110 6.80 5.78 3.94
CA ALA A 110 6.34 5.60 5.31
C ALA A 110 4.82 5.40 5.40
N ASP A 111 4.07 6.00 4.48
CA ASP A 111 2.61 5.87 4.42
C ASP A 111 2.20 4.52 3.84
N LEU A 112 2.87 4.08 2.78
CA LEU A 112 2.72 2.71 2.25
C LEU A 112 3.03 1.67 3.32
N GLN A 113 4.17 1.82 4.02
CA GLN A 113 4.55 0.91 5.08
C GLN A 113 3.48 0.83 6.19
N ARG A 114 2.91 1.98 6.59
CA ARG A 114 1.85 2.04 7.60
C ARG A 114 0.57 1.31 7.16
N ILE A 115 0.23 1.37 5.88
CA ILE A 115 -0.90 0.61 5.31
C ILE A 115 -0.64 -0.90 5.47
N ILE A 116 0.57 -1.36 5.12
CA ILE A 116 0.96 -2.76 5.21
C ILE A 116 0.96 -3.24 6.66
N GLU A 117 1.53 -2.48 7.59
CA GLU A 117 1.57 -2.83 9.02
C GLU A 117 0.16 -2.94 9.61
N LYS A 118 -0.73 -1.99 9.33
CA LYS A 118 -2.13 -2.07 9.78
C LYS A 118 -2.86 -3.27 9.20
N ALA A 119 -2.64 -3.55 7.92
CA ALA A 119 -3.23 -4.71 7.27
C ALA A 119 -2.73 -6.04 7.90
N ALA A 120 -1.45 -6.10 8.26
CA ALA A 120 -0.84 -7.23 8.96
C ALA A 120 -1.42 -7.44 10.36
N GLU A 121 -1.60 -6.36 11.13
CA GLU A 121 -2.25 -6.39 12.45
C GLU A 121 -3.66 -6.96 12.36
N GLU A 122 -4.43 -6.57 11.35
CA GLU A 122 -5.83 -6.98 11.20
C GLU A 122 -6.03 -8.44 10.77
N ILE A 123 -5.07 -9.01 10.03
CA ILE A 123 -5.09 -10.45 9.74
C ILE A 123 -4.57 -11.28 10.93
N GLY A 124 -4.02 -10.62 11.96
CA GLY A 124 -3.56 -11.23 13.20
C GLY A 124 -2.09 -11.66 13.19
N LEU A 125 -1.23 -11.02 12.39
CA LEU A 125 0.22 -11.24 12.49
C LEU A 125 0.75 -10.70 13.82
N SER A 126 1.76 -11.40 14.36
CA SER A 126 2.45 -10.97 15.57
C SER A 126 3.34 -9.76 15.32
N SER A 127 3.71 -9.03 16.38
CA SER A 127 4.62 -7.89 16.27
C SER A 127 6.00 -8.26 15.73
N GLU A 128 6.47 -9.50 15.97
CA GLU A 128 7.72 -10.01 15.39
C GLU A 128 7.60 -10.22 13.89
N GLU A 129 6.50 -10.83 13.43
CA GLU A 129 6.19 -11.01 12.00
C GLU A 129 5.97 -9.68 11.28
N ILE A 130 5.38 -8.68 11.95
CA ILE A 130 5.18 -7.34 11.40
C ILE A 130 6.52 -6.60 11.25
N ALA A 131 7.42 -6.74 12.22
CA ALA A 131 8.74 -6.13 12.16
C ALA A 131 9.66 -6.72 11.08
N ASP A 132 9.36 -7.94 10.61
CA ASP A 132 10.09 -8.64 9.54
C ASP A 132 9.48 -8.42 8.14
N LEU A 133 8.45 -7.58 8.02
CA LEU A 133 7.83 -7.29 6.73
C LEU A 133 8.79 -6.50 5.81
N PRO A 134 8.79 -6.80 4.50
CA PRO A 134 9.61 -6.06 3.55
C PRO A 134 9.14 -4.60 3.45
N ALA A 135 10.09 -3.67 3.42
CA ALA A 135 9.81 -2.28 3.11
C ALA A 135 9.75 -2.06 1.59
N TYR A 136 8.97 -1.06 1.14
CA TYR A 136 8.85 -0.74 -0.29
C TYR A 136 10.21 -0.41 -0.92
N GLU A 137 10.99 0.46 -0.27
CA GLU A 137 12.33 0.87 -0.73
C GLU A 137 13.28 -0.33 -0.92
N GLU A 138 13.29 -1.26 0.03
CA GLU A 138 14.13 -2.45 -0.02
C GLU A 138 13.68 -3.39 -1.15
N ALA A 139 12.37 -3.55 -1.33
CA ALA A 139 11.82 -4.42 -2.36
C ALA A 139 12.17 -3.95 -3.78
N ILE A 140 12.06 -2.64 -4.04
CA ILE A 140 12.38 -2.08 -5.38
C ILE A 140 13.89 -2.04 -5.63
N ALA A 141 14.72 -1.75 -4.61
CA ALA A 141 16.17 -1.74 -4.76
C ALA A 141 16.74 -3.10 -5.16
N LEU A 142 16.12 -4.20 -4.71
CA LEU A 142 16.51 -5.56 -5.07
C LEU A 142 16.11 -5.94 -6.51
N GLU A 143 15.09 -5.30 -7.08
CA GLU A 143 14.68 -5.52 -8.47
C GLU A 143 15.64 -4.83 -9.46
N ASP A 144 16.22 -3.69 -9.10
CA ASP A 144 17.17 -2.94 -9.94
C ASP A 144 18.56 -3.62 -10.07
N GLU A 145 18.92 -4.51 -9.14
CA GLU A 145 20.22 -5.19 -9.13
C GLU A 145 20.24 -6.51 -9.96
N ASN A 146 19.10 -6.94 -10.51
CA ASN A 146 18.91 -8.29 -11.09
C ASN A 146 18.52 -8.28 -12.57
#